data_AF-A0A6A6PQA2-F1
#
_entry.id   AF-A0A6A6PQA2-F1
#
_cell.length_a   1.000
_cell.length_b   1.000
_cell.length_c   1.000
_cell.angle_alpha   90.00
_cell.angle_beta   90.00
_cell.angle_gamma   90.00
#
_symmetry.space_group_name_H-M   'P 1'
#
loop_
_entity.id
_entity.type
_entity.pdbx_description
1 polymer ?
#
loop_
_entity_poly.entity_id
_entity_poly.type
_entity_poly.pdbx_seq_one_letter_code
_entity_poly.pdbx_strand_id
1 'polypeptide(L)'
;MDFLQKATAKLDVQDKLPGQLKDMLGGDNKGKQGEGKHLAQTHDDAAGFPQGLRPSDWMGDLVAKGIVPATAAVTEFRYPGSHDAATYGSGLESFSYQCQDKNFYDQMMTGQRCFDLRLAPAEDKKKFIPVHGIAKNTADDFNQGPKRAEKDDLVSQIFRFAKDHPSELLVFQVRVEGLEGAQNAFAES
;
A
#
# COMPACT_ATOMS: atom_id res chain seq x y z
N MET A 1 17.89 36.16 18.53
CA MET A 1 18.79 35.00 18.44
C MET A 1 17.92 33.77 18.61
N ASP A 2 17.43 33.13 17.55
CA ASP A 2 18.13 32.34 16.52
C ASP A 2 17.76 30.87 16.77
N PHE A 3 16.65 30.44 16.14
CA PHE A 3 16.28 29.02 15.97
C PHE A 3 15.19 28.81 14.89
N LEU A 4 14.59 29.89 14.35
CA LEU A 4 13.54 29.82 13.31
C LEU A 4 13.95 30.41 11.95
N GLN A 5 15.26 30.58 11.68
CA GLN A 5 15.76 31.10 10.40
C GLN A 5 16.66 30.14 9.60
N LYS A 6 16.69 28.84 9.95
CA LYS A 6 17.47 27.82 9.21
C LYS A 6 16.64 26.74 8.51
N ALA A 7 15.33 26.90 8.39
CA ALA A 7 14.45 25.96 7.65
C ALA A 7 13.96 26.49 6.29
N THR A 8 14.48 27.63 5.83
CA THR A 8 14.15 28.23 4.51
C THR A 8 15.40 28.45 3.67
N ALA A 9 16.31 27.48 3.67
CA ALA A 9 17.30 27.35 2.61
C ALA A 9 16.72 26.42 1.55
N LYS A 10 16.34 27.02 0.42
CA LYS A 10 15.95 26.36 -0.83
C LYS A 10 16.75 25.07 -1.06
N LEU A 11 16.08 23.92 -0.90
CA LEU A 11 16.49 22.70 -1.59
C LEU A 11 15.77 22.69 -2.92
N ASP A 12 16.32 23.49 -3.83
CA ASP A 12 16.07 23.44 -5.25
C ASP A 12 16.65 22.10 -5.76
N VAL A 13 15.88 21.02 -5.63
CA VAL A 13 16.21 19.70 -6.16
C VAL A 13 15.38 19.47 -7.43
N GLN A 14 15.42 20.45 -8.35
CA GLN A 14 14.94 20.28 -9.72
C GLN A 14 16.04 19.85 -10.71
N ASP A 15 17.29 19.71 -10.24
CA ASP A 15 18.47 19.51 -11.12
C ASP A 15 19.17 18.15 -11.01
N LYS A 16 18.54 17.13 -10.44
CA LYS A 16 19.12 15.76 -10.41
C LYS A 16 18.13 14.64 -10.76
N LEU A 17 17.16 14.91 -11.62
CA LEU A 17 16.40 13.85 -12.29
C LEU A 17 16.89 13.75 -13.74
N PRO A 18 17.22 12.54 -14.24
CA PRO A 18 17.54 12.34 -15.65
C PRO A 18 16.39 12.90 -16.51
N GLY A 19 16.72 13.61 -17.59
CA GLY A 19 15.75 14.37 -18.40
C GLY A 19 14.52 13.58 -18.87
N GLN A 20 14.62 12.25 -18.96
CA GLN A 20 13.53 11.35 -19.35
C GLN A 20 12.36 11.31 -18.35
N LEU A 21 12.53 11.72 -17.09
CA LEU A 21 11.46 11.75 -16.09
C LEU A 21 10.61 13.02 -16.12
N LYS A 22 11.10 14.14 -16.67
CA LYS A 22 10.33 15.40 -16.76
C LYS A 22 9.27 15.33 -17.87
N ASP A 23 9.56 14.63 -18.96
CA ASP A 23 8.65 14.49 -20.11
C ASP A 23 7.47 13.55 -19.84
N MET A 24 7.58 12.66 -18.84
CA MET A 24 6.51 11.72 -18.47
C MET A 24 5.47 12.28 -17.49
N LEU A 25 5.73 13.46 -16.89
CA LEU A 25 4.89 14.06 -15.84
C LEU A 25 4.11 15.30 -16.32
N GLY A 26 4.30 15.75 -17.56
CA GLY A 26 3.68 16.95 -18.13
C GLY A 26 2.68 16.63 -19.24
N GLY A 27 1.46 16.21 -18.89
CA GLY A 27 0.38 15.99 -19.85
C GLY A 27 -0.94 16.56 -19.35
N ASP A 28 -1.31 17.75 -19.84
CA ASP A 28 -2.61 18.40 -19.61
C ASP A 28 -3.76 17.55 -20.16
N ASN A 29 -4.65 17.07 -19.30
CA ASN A 29 -5.80 16.26 -19.70
C ASN A 29 -7.09 17.10 -19.72
N LYS A 30 -7.45 17.63 -20.91
CA LYS A 30 -8.80 18.15 -21.19
C LYS A 30 -9.70 16.98 -21.60
N GLY A 31 -10.75 16.73 -20.81
CA GLY A 31 -11.51 15.48 -20.84
C GLY A 31 -12.47 15.25 -22.01
N LYS A 32 -13.18 14.12 -21.93
CA LYS A 32 -14.53 13.87 -22.48
C LYS A 32 -15.11 12.57 -21.90
N GLN A 33 -16.37 12.63 -21.46
CA GLN A 33 -17.21 11.49 -21.06
C GLN A 33 -17.72 10.72 -22.30
N GLY A 34 -17.89 9.40 -22.17
CA GLY A 34 -18.53 8.54 -23.17
C GLY A 34 -18.74 7.11 -22.65
N GLU A 35 -19.90 6.53 -22.96
CA GLU A 35 -20.58 5.40 -22.30
C GLU A 35 -20.03 3.99 -22.60
N GLY A 36 -20.09 3.13 -21.58
CA GLY A 36 -20.58 1.73 -21.61
C GLY A 36 -20.06 0.73 -22.65
N LYS A 37 -19.22 -0.22 -22.22
CA LYS A 37 -19.29 -1.64 -22.60
C LYS A 37 -18.46 -2.54 -21.68
N HIS A 38 -19.08 -3.64 -21.27
CA HIS A 38 -18.52 -4.72 -20.45
C HIS A 38 -17.41 -5.43 -21.23
N LEU A 39 -16.15 -5.19 -20.88
CA LEU A 39 -14.96 -5.85 -21.41
C LEU A 39 -14.02 -6.06 -20.22
N ALA A 40 -13.40 -7.25 -20.14
CA ALA A 40 -12.45 -7.61 -19.10
C ALA A 40 -11.43 -6.48 -18.91
N GLN A 41 -11.47 -5.83 -17.74
CA GLN A 41 -10.59 -4.72 -17.43
C GLN A 41 -9.17 -5.27 -17.23
N THR A 42 -8.33 -5.09 -18.24
CA THR A 42 -6.88 -5.11 -18.06
C THR A 42 -6.56 -4.01 -17.04
N HIS A 43 -5.92 -4.39 -15.93
CA HIS A 43 -5.53 -3.48 -14.83
C HIS A 43 -4.44 -2.45 -15.23
N ASP A 44 -4.17 -2.29 -16.53
CA ASP A 44 -3.07 -1.49 -17.07
C ASP A 44 -3.38 0.02 -17.14
N ASP A 45 -4.65 0.43 -17.02
CA ASP A 45 -5.08 1.83 -17.12
C ASP A 45 -5.39 2.47 -15.76
N ALA A 46 -4.51 2.29 -14.77
CA ALA A 46 -4.56 3.10 -13.56
C ALA A 46 -4.25 4.56 -13.92
N ALA A 47 -5.29 5.38 -14.11
CA ALA A 47 -5.19 6.80 -14.41
C ALA A 47 -4.19 7.48 -13.44
N GLY A 48 -3.05 7.92 -13.95
CA GLY A 48 -1.98 8.57 -13.17
C GLY A 48 -0.72 7.74 -12.93
N PHE A 49 -0.64 6.49 -13.40
CA PHE A 49 0.60 5.72 -13.33
C PHE A 49 1.54 6.06 -14.51
N PRO A 50 2.88 6.17 -14.30
CA PRO A 50 3.80 6.50 -15.39
C PRO A 50 3.72 5.51 -16.54
N GLN A 51 3.65 6.03 -17.78
CA GLN A 51 3.54 5.20 -18.97
C GLN A 51 4.67 4.17 -19.08
N GLY A 52 4.31 2.93 -19.43
CA GLY A 52 5.28 1.85 -19.63
C GLY A 52 5.80 1.20 -18.35
N LEU A 53 5.24 1.53 -17.19
CA LEU A 53 5.36 0.76 -15.95
C LEU A 53 4.02 0.08 -15.64
N ARG A 54 4.06 -1.18 -15.22
CA ARG A 54 2.89 -1.91 -14.72
C ARG A 54 2.68 -1.58 -13.25
N PRO A 55 1.49 -1.13 -12.82
CA PRO A 55 1.22 -0.84 -11.41
C PRO A 55 1.51 -2.03 -10.47
N SER A 56 1.28 -3.27 -10.93
CA SER A 56 1.57 -4.48 -10.17
C SER A 56 3.07 -4.81 -10.06
N ASP A 57 3.92 -4.32 -10.97
CA ASP A 57 5.34 -4.74 -11.10
C ASP A 57 6.28 -3.54 -11.26
N TRP A 58 5.91 -2.37 -10.74
CA TRP A 58 6.59 -1.14 -11.08
C TRP A 58 8.04 -1.09 -10.60
N MET A 59 8.38 -1.72 -9.47
CA MET A 59 9.77 -1.77 -9.02
C MET A 59 10.60 -2.66 -9.95
N GLY A 60 10.06 -3.82 -10.32
CA GLY A 60 10.67 -4.71 -11.30
C GLY A 60 10.90 -4.03 -12.65
N ASP A 61 9.91 -3.28 -13.12
CA ASP A 61 10.00 -2.53 -14.38
C ASP A 61 11.05 -1.41 -14.32
N LEU A 62 11.19 -0.70 -13.19
CA LEU A 62 12.25 0.30 -13.00
C LEU A 62 13.66 -0.33 -13.08
N VAL A 63 13.83 -1.50 -12.48
CA VAL A 63 15.10 -2.26 -12.53
C VAL A 63 15.37 -2.78 -13.94
N ALA A 64 14.38 -3.39 -14.58
CA ALA A 64 14.52 -3.95 -15.93
C ALA A 64 14.84 -2.87 -16.98
N LYS A 65 14.33 -1.65 -16.80
CA LYS A 65 14.62 -0.50 -17.68
C LYS A 65 15.93 0.22 -17.33
N GLY A 66 16.64 -0.21 -16.28
CA GLY A 66 17.89 0.42 -15.83
C GLY A 66 17.71 1.81 -15.23
N ILE A 67 16.47 2.17 -14.85
CA ILE A 67 16.18 3.45 -14.18
C ILE A 67 16.70 3.40 -12.74
N VAL A 68 16.63 2.23 -12.13
CA VAL A 68 17.04 1.96 -10.75
C VAL A 68 17.96 0.74 -10.72
N PRO A 69 19.11 0.77 -10.03
CA PRO A 69 19.90 -0.42 -9.84
C PRO A 69 19.20 -1.39 -8.88
N ALA A 70 19.30 -2.70 -9.15
CA ALA A 70 18.74 -3.74 -8.27
C ALA A 70 19.30 -3.72 -6.83
N THR A 71 20.42 -3.01 -6.61
CA THR A 71 21.10 -2.84 -5.33
C THR A 71 20.73 -1.55 -4.61
N ALA A 72 19.82 -0.74 -5.14
CA ALA A 72 19.40 0.52 -4.51
C ALA A 72 18.82 0.25 -3.12
N ALA A 73 19.13 1.13 -2.16
CA ALA A 73 18.63 0.95 -0.80
C ALA A 73 17.13 1.24 -0.74
N VAL A 74 16.40 0.47 0.07
CA VAL A 74 14.95 0.64 0.25
C VAL A 74 14.60 2.09 0.62
N THR A 75 15.43 2.77 1.41
CA THR A 75 15.21 4.14 1.87
C THR A 75 15.36 5.22 0.79
N GLU A 76 15.85 4.88 -0.41
CA GLU A 76 16.07 5.84 -1.49
C GLU A 76 14.81 6.12 -2.33
N PHE A 77 13.75 5.34 -2.12
CA PHE A 77 12.52 5.43 -2.89
C PHE A 77 11.37 6.06 -2.12
N ARG A 78 10.45 6.63 -2.89
CA ARG A 78 9.11 6.99 -2.40
C ARG A 78 8.16 5.88 -2.78
N TYR A 79 7.53 5.29 -1.77
CA TYR A 79 6.54 4.24 -1.95
C TYR A 79 5.15 4.81 -1.75
N PRO A 80 4.23 4.62 -2.70
CA PRO A 80 2.81 4.85 -2.45
C PRO A 80 2.36 3.99 -1.27
N GLY A 81 1.59 4.58 -0.37
CA GLY A 81 1.05 3.87 0.77
C GLY A 81 -0.40 4.18 1.08
N SER A 82 -1.03 3.27 1.81
CA SER A 82 -2.42 3.33 2.25
C SER A 82 -2.49 3.51 3.76
N HIS A 83 -3.16 4.57 4.20
CA HIS A 83 -3.46 4.83 5.62
C HIS A 83 -4.62 3.93 6.06
N ASP A 84 -4.50 3.35 7.27
CA ASP A 84 -5.46 2.40 7.83
C ASP A 84 -5.93 1.39 6.76
N ALA A 85 -4.96 0.70 6.18
CA ALA A 85 -5.11 0.03 4.90
C ALA A 85 -6.13 -1.14 4.94
N ALA A 86 -6.40 -1.69 6.12
CA ALA A 86 -7.39 -2.75 6.35
C ALA A 86 -8.75 -2.17 6.80
N THR A 87 -9.24 -1.15 6.11
CA THR A 87 -10.53 -0.50 6.36
C THR A 87 -11.40 -0.45 5.10
N TYR A 88 -11.54 -1.59 4.42
CA TYR A 88 -12.34 -1.76 3.20
C TYR A 88 -13.61 -2.59 3.39
N GLY A 89 -13.82 -3.14 4.58
CA GLY A 89 -15.06 -3.78 5.00
C GLY A 89 -16.03 -2.81 5.68
N SER A 90 -17.25 -3.28 5.91
CA SER A 90 -18.25 -2.57 6.71
C SER A 90 -17.86 -2.62 8.19
N GLY A 91 -17.26 -1.54 8.69
CA GLY A 91 -17.04 -1.34 10.13
C GLY A 91 -18.34 -1.07 10.90
N LEU A 92 -18.32 -0.14 11.86
CA LEU A 92 -19.53 0.36 12.52
C LEU A 92 -20.43 1.06 11.49
N GLU A 93 -21.60 0.48 11.17
CA GLU A 93 -22.53 0.95 10.13
C GLU A 93 -22.96 2.44 10.25
N SER A 94 -22.79 3.03 11.43
CA SER A 94 -23.23 4.40 11.73
C SER A 94 -22.14 5.48 11.64
N PHE A 95 -20.86 5.11 11.46
CA PHE A 95 -19.74 6.06 11.36
C PHE A 95 -18.73 5.59 10.32
N SER A 96 -18.36 6.46 9.37
CA SER A 96 -17.41 6.11 8.30
C SER A 96 -15.98 6.04 8.83
N TYR A 97 -15.61 4.88 9.38
CA TYR A 97 -14.22 4.47 9.67
C TYR A 97 -13.53 3.85 8.45
N GLN A 98 -14.15 3.96 7.27
CA GLN A 98 -13.63 3.40 6.03
C GLN A 98 -12.61 4.39 5.41
N CYS A 99 -11.36 3.96 5.25
CA CYS A 99 -10.34 4.74 4.52
C CYS A 99 -10.02 4.14 3.15
N GLN A 100 -10.35 2.87 2.92
CA GLN A 100 -10.06 2.17 1.67
C GLN A 100 -11.32 1.53 1.08
N ASP A 101 -11.37 1.41 -0.23
CA ASP A 101 -12.45 0.74 -0.98
C ASP A 101 -12.00 -0.60 -1.60
N LYS A 102 -10.74 -0.97 -1.42
CA LYS A 102 -10.08 -2.14 -2.01
C LYS A 102 -9.45 -3.02 -0.94
N ASN A 103 -9.45 -4.34 -1.16
CA ASN A 103 -8.71 -5.27 -0.33
C ASN A 103 -7.18 -5.10 -0.51
N PHE A 104 -6.35 -5.82 0.25
CA PHE A 104 -4.89 -5.68 0.16
C PHE A 104 -4.35 -6.10 -1.20
N TYR A 105 -4.85 -7.20 -1.76
CA TYR A 105 -4.43 -7.65 -3.09
C TYR A 105 -4.66 -6.56 -4.13
N ASP A 106 -5.86 -5.99 -4.17
CA ASP A 106 -6.24 -4.96 -5.14
C ASP A 106 -5.49 -3.65 -4.89
N GLN A 107 -5.24 -3.26 -3.63
CA GLN A 107 -4.37 -2.13 -3.31
C GLN A 107 -2.96 -2.34 -3.89
N MET A 108 -2.35 -3.52 -3.70
CA MET A 108 -1.04 -3.86 -4.25
C MET A 108 -1.05 -3.90 -5.79
N MET A 109 -2.09 -4.44 -6.40
CA MET A 109 -2.27 -4.43 -7.87
C MET A 109 -2.32 -3.00 -8.44
N THR A 110 -2.76 -2.02 -7.66
CA THR A 110 -2.77 -0.60 -8.06
C THR A 110 -1.49 0.17 -7.75
N GLY A 111 -0.43 -0.51 -7.30
CA GLY A 111 0.89 0.09 -7.06
C GLY A 111 1.19 0.50 -5.62
N GLN A 112 0.28 0.27 -4.68
CA GLN A 112 0.55 0.50 -3.25
C GLN A 112 1.58 -0.48 -2.71
N ARG A 113 2.52 0.02 -1.89
CA ARG A 113 3.63 -0.78 -1.34
C ARG A 113 3.89 -0.53 0.14
N CYS A 114 3.38 0.57 0.70
CA CYS A 114 3.41 0.85 2.13
C CYS A 114 2.00 0.71 2.75
N PHE A 115 1.86 -0.05 3.81
CA PHE A 115 0.56 -0.33 4.43
C PHE A 115 0.59 -0.05 5.92
N ASP A 116 -0.26 0.86 6.40
CA ASP A 116 -0.55 1.02 7.82
C ASP A 116 -1.62 -0.02 8.21
N LEU A 117 -1.18 -1.07 8.90
CA LEU A 117 -2.03 -2.18 9.34
C LEU A 117 -2.23 -2.09 10.85
N ARG A 118 -3.47 -1.86 11.26
CA ARG A 118 -3.86 -1.80 12.67
C ARG A 118 -4.69 -3.01 13.04
N LEU A 119 -4.27 -3.67 14.11
CA LEU A 119 -4.83 -4.93 14.58
C LEU A 119 -5.20 -4.83 16.05
N ALA A 120 -6.22 -5.55 16.48
CA ALA A 120 -6.48 -5.82 17.89
C ALA A 120 -6.68 -7.32 18.11
N PRO A 121 -6.39 -7.85 19.30
CA PRO A 121 -6.79 -9.21 19.63
C PRO A 121 -8.32 -9.33 19.56
N ALA A 122 -8.80 -10.40 18.93
CA ALA A 122 -10.21 -10.77 19.02
C ALA A 122 -10.59 -11.09 20.48
N GLU A 123 -11.89 -11.12 20.78
CA GLU A 123 -12.38 -11.38 22.14
C GLU A 123 -11.92 -12.74 22.69
N ASP A 124 -11.81 -13.74 21.81
CA ASP A 124 -11.30 -15.07 22.15
C ASP A 124 -9.77 -15.13 22.31
N LYS A 125 -9.07 -14.04 21.98
CA LYS A 125 -7.61 -13.89 21.96
C LYS A 125 -6.87 -14.91 21.09
N LYS A 126 -7.55 -15.59 20.17
CA LYS A 126 -6.96 -16.62 19.29
C LYS A 126 -6.51 -16.08 17.94
N LYS A 127 -6.99 -14.90 17.56
CA LYS A 127 -6.62 -14.22 16.31
C LYS A 127 -6.52 -12.72 16.50
N PHE A 128 -5.86 -12.07 15.55
CA PHE A 128 -5.91 -10.63 15.39
C PHE A 128 -6.98 -10.26 14.37
N ILE A 129 -7.68 -9.16 14.62
CA ILE A 129 -8.69 -8.61 13.72
C ILE A 129 -8.31 -7.19 13.33
N PRO A 130 -8.61 -6.74 12.09
CA PRO A 130 -8.42 -5.36 11.68
C PRO A 130 -9.28 -4.40 12.50
N VAL A 131 -8.69 -3.25 12.83
CA VAL A 131 -9.36 -2.19 13.58
C VAL A 131 -9.08 -0.81 13.00
N HIS A 132 -9.96 0.13 13.31
CA HIS A 132 -9.72 1.57 13.13
C HIS A 132 -10.40 2.33 14.29
N GLY A 133 -9.60 2.78 15.26
CA GLY A 133 -10.11 3.34 16.49
C GLY A 133 -10.97 2.32 17.24
N ILE A 134 -12.24 2.65 17.47
CA ILE A 134 -13.18 1.73 18.15
C ILE A 134 -13.81 0.70 17.21
N ALA A 135 -13.70 0.88 15.89
CA ALA A 135 -14.27 -0.04 14.92
C ALA A 135 -13.42 -1.31 14.82
N LYS A 136 -14.09 -2.47 14.82
CA LYS A 136 -13.50 -3.81 14.71
C LYS A 136 -14.00 -4.53 13.48
N ASN A 137 -13.24 -5.52 13.00
CA ASN A 137 -13.55 -6.29 11.80
C ASN A 137 -13.73 -5.38 10.57
N THR A 138 -12.85 -4.38 10.44
CA THR A 138 -12.90 -3.38 9.36
C THR A 138 -12.46 -3.91 8.00
N ALA A 139 -12.08 -5.19 7.92
CA ALA A 139 -11.61 -5.91 6.74
C ALA A 139 -11.60 -7.43 7.03
N ASP A 140 -11.07 -8.22 6.10
CA ASP A 140 -10.85 -9.66 6.26
C ASP A 140 -9.98 -9.96 7.50
N ASP A 141 -10.18 -11.14 8.10
CA ASP A 141 -9.43 -11.56 9.28
C ASP A 141 -7.91 -11.58 9.04
N PHE A 142 -7.12 -11.33 10.10
CA PHE A 142 -5.68 -11.56 10.09
C PHE A 142 -5.37 -12.95 10.69
N ASN A 143 -5.41 -13.99 9.87
CA ASN A 143 -5.14 -15.36 10.32
C ASN A 143 -3.66 -15.74 10.25
N GLN A 144 -3.25 -16.64 11.14
CA GLN A 144 -1.90 -17.18 11.19
C GLN A 144 -1.68 -18.26 10.11
N GLY A 145 -1.30 -17.81 8.91
CA GLY A 145 -0.49 -18.60 7.98
C GLY A 145 -1.22 -19.34 6.83
N PRO A 146 -0.44 -19.81 5.84
CA PRO A 146 -0.92 -20.33 4.56
C PRO A 146 -1.65 -21.67 4.65
N LYS A 147 -1.63 -22.35 5.82
CA LYS A 147 -2.34 -23.61 6.04
C LYS A 147 -3.88 -23.45 6.04
N ARG A 148 -4.38 -22.21 6.01
CA ARG A 148 -5.81 -21.87 5.82
C ARG A 148 -6.08 -21.14 4.50
N ALA A 149 -5.32 -21.46 3.45
CA ALA A 149 -5.49 -20.91 2.09
C ALA A 149 -6.90 -21.06 1.47
N GLU A 150 -7.83 -21.77 2.13
CA GLU A 150 -9.25 -21.82 1.76
C GLU A 150 -10.01 -20.52 2.08
N LYS A 151 -9.42 -19.59 2.85
CA LYS A 151 -10.01 -18.27 3.15
C LYS A 151 -9.14 -17.16 2.56
N ASP A 152 -9.77 -16.22 1.84
CA ASP A 152 -9.12 -15.02 1.28
C ASP A 152 -8.82 -14.00 2.38
N ASP A 153 -7.99 -14.40 3.36
CA ASP A 153 -7.59 -13.54 4.48
C ASP A 153 -6.44 -12.59 4.14
N LEU A 154 -6.19 -11.60 5.01
CA LEU A 154 -5.19 -10.57 4.75
C LEU A 154 -3.80 -11.15 4.46
N VAL A 155 -3.40 -12.19 5.18
CA VAL A 155 -2.09 -12.83 5.03
C VAL A 155 -2.01 -13.56 3.69
N SER A 156 -3.08 -14.26 3.29
CA SER A 156 -3.17 -14.95 2.01
C SER A 156 -3.16 -13.98 0.83
N GLN A 157 -3.82 -12.83 0.93
CA GLN A 157 -3.77 -11.76 -0.07
C GLN A 157 -2.34 -11.24 -0.27
N ILE A 158 -1.61 -11.00 0.82
CA ILE A 158 -0.19 -10.55 0.80
C ILE A 158 0.70 -11.61 0.13
N PHE A 159 0.60 -12.87 0.57
CA PHE A 159 1.41 -13.95 0.00
C PHE A 159 1.08 -14.25 -1.45
N ARG A 160 -0.19 -14.13 -1.86
CA ARG A 160 -0.60 -14.25 -3.26
C ARG A 160 0.12 -13.22 -4.11
N PHE A 161 0.06 -11.94 -3.72
CA PHE A 161 0.75 -10.88 -4.44
C PHE A 161 2.27 -11.10 -4.49
N ALA A 162 2.92 -11.38 -3.35
CA ALA A 162 4.37 -11.58 -3.29
C ALA A 162 4.84 -12.77 -4.15
N LYS A 163 4.00 -13.82 -4.27
CA LYS A 163 4.27 -14.97 -5.14
C LYS A 163 4.14 -14.61 -6.62
N ASP A 164 3.11 -13.85 -6.98
CA ASP A 164 2.82 -13.49 -8.37
C ASP A 164 3.75 -12.38 -8.88
N HIS A 165 4.26 -11.53 -7.98
CA HIS A 165 5.09 -10.35 -8.27
C HIS A 165 6.40 -10.35 -7.45
N PRO A 166 7.33 -11.29 -7.70
CA PRO A 166 8.51 -11.51 -6.85
C PRO A 166 9.57 -10.41 -6.91
N SER A 167 9.45 -9.45 -7.84
CA SER A 167 10.34 -8.28 -7.94
C SER A 167 9.95 -7.12 -7.02
N GLU A 168 8.80 -7.22 -6.34
CA GLU A 168 8.22 -6.12 -5.58
C GLU A 168 8.57 -6.21 -4.09
N LEU A 169 8.71 -5.05 -3.46
CA LEU A 169 8.89 -4.92 -2.02
C LEU A 169 7.60 -4.46 -1.35
N LEU A 170 7.19 -5.13 -0.27
CA LEU A 170 6.07 -4.71 0.55
C LEU A 170 6.57 -4.23 1.92
N VAL A 171 6.09 -3.07 2.37
CA VAL A 171 6.42 -2.47 3.66
C VAL A 171 5.15 -2.37 4.50
N PHE A 172 5.14 -3.07 5.64
CA PHE A 172 4.03 -3.04 6.58
C PHE A 172 4.42 -2.30 7.85
N GLN A 173 3.70 -1.24 8.18
CA GLN A 173 3.67 -0.68 9.52
C GLN A 173 2.56 -1.39 10.28
N VAL A 174 2.93 -2.28 11.21
CA VAL A 174 1.95 -3.01 12.01
C VAL A 174 1.83 -2.37 13.38
N ARG A 175 0.61 -2.00 13.76
CA ARG A 175 0.27 -1.52 15.10
C ARG A 175 -0.72 -2.47 15.73
N VAL A 176 -0.46 -2.88 16.96
CA VAL A 176 -1.40 -3.67 17.74
C VAL A 176 -2.02 -2.77 18.80
N GLU A 177 -3.31 -2.48 18.63
CA GLU A 177 -4.12 -1.67 19.53
C GLU A 177 -4.77 -2.54 20.62
N GLY A 178 -5.03 -1.94 21.79
CA GLY A 178 -5.70 -2.64 22.90
C GLY A 178 -4.86 -3.68 23.63
N LEU A 179 -3.54 -3.71 23.40
CA LEU A 179 -2.58 -4.44 24.24
C LEU A 179 -1.93 -3.47 25.23
N GLU A 180 -2.35 -3.50 26.49
CA GLU A 180 -1.55 -2.91 27.57
C GLU A 180 -0.25 -3.72 27.72
N GLY A 181 0.90 -3.10 27.44
CA GLY A 181 2.21 -3.61 27.87
C GLY A 181 2.96 -4.58 26.95
N ALA A 182 2.50 -4.89 25.73
CA ALA A 182 3.18 -5.86 24.86
C ALA A 182 3.68 -5.25 23.54
N GLN A 183 4.83 -4.57 23.59
CA GLN A 183 5.63 -4.30 22.38
C GLN A 183 6.27 -5.58 21.77
N ASN A 184 6.07 -6.74 22.42
CA ASN A 184 6.71 -8.02 22.07
C ASN A 184 5.72 -9.11 21.64
N ALA A 185 4.54 -8.76 21.11
CA ALA A 185 3.56 -9.77 20.67
C ALA A 185 4.04 -10.66 19.50
N PHE A 186 5.16 -10.32 18.86
CA PHE A 186 5.80 -11.10 17.79
C PHE A 186 7.07 -11.85 18.24
N ALA A 187 7.44 -11.79 19.52
CA ALA A 187 8.71 -12.33 20.01
C ALA A 187 8.65 -13.82 20.43
N GLU A 188 7.47 -14.44 20.43
CA GLU A 188 7.30 -15.85 20.81
C GLU A 188 6.51 -16.58 19.72
N SER A 189 7.20 -16.97 18.64
CA SER A 189 6.75 -18.00 17.69
C SER A 189 7.89 -18.95 17.37
#